data_AF-X1C056-F1
#
_entry.id   AF-X1C056-F1
#
_cell.length_a   1.000
_cell.length_b   1.000
_cell.length_c   1.000
_cell.angle_alpha   90.00
_cell.angle_beta   90.00
_cell.angle_gamma   90.00
#
_symmetry.space_group_name_H-M   'P 1'
#
loop_
_entity.id
_entity.type
_entity.pdbx_description
1 polymer ?
#
loop_
_entity_poly.entity_id
_entity_poly.type
_entity_poly.pdbx_seq_one_letter_code
_entity_poly.pdbx_strand_id
1 'polypeptide(L)'
;MSNIKTAVSIKESLFKKAETLAKKLEISRSKLFAVALENFIRQQENRELLKKINEVYSQVFSPDEERHRKQIRDYHRRSLEDEC
;
A
#
# COMPACT_ATOMS: atom_id res chain seq x y z
N MET A 1 24.37 -11.43 7.39
CA MET A 1 23.07 -12.10 7.21
C MET A 1 23.26 -13.23 6.21
N SER A 2 22.58 -14.36 6.41
CA SER A 2 22.64 -15.52 5.51
C SER A 2 21.63 -15.36 4.37
N ASN A 3 22.04 -15.69 3.14
CA ASN A 3 21.14 -15.73 1.98
C ASN A 3 20.66 -17.17 1.74
N ILE A 4 19.36 -17.34 1.55
CA ILE A 4 18.75 -18.62 1.19
C ILE A 4 18.54 -18.65 -0.34
N LYS A 5 18.95 -19.75 -0.98
CA LYS A 5 18.68 -19.99 -2.41
C LYS A 5 17.42 -20.84 -2.54
N THR A 6 16.45 -20.34 -3.27
CA THR A 6 15.17 -21.03 -3.50
C THR A 6 14.88 -21.05 -4.99
N ALA A 7 14.50 -22.21 -5.52
CA ALA A 7 13.98 -22.33 -6.88
C ALA A 7 12.47 -22.08 -6.84
N VAL A 8 11.99 -21.15 -7.66
CA VAL A 8 10.56 -20.80 -7.77
C VAL A 8 10.10 -20.90 -9.21
N SER A 9 8.91 -21.48 -9.42
CA SER A 9 8.28 -21.55 -10.73
C SER A 9 7.53 -20.26 -11.02
N ILE A 10 7.89 -19.56 -12.09
CA ILE A 10 7.23 -18.34 -12.55
C ILE A 10 7.00 -18.39 -14.06
N LYS A 11 6.03 -17.63 -14.55
CA LYS A 11 5.77 -17.53 -15.99
C LYS A 11 7.00 -16.96 -16.71
N GLU A 12 7.39 -17.60 -17.82
CA GLU A 12 8.56 -17.18 -18.61
C GLU A 12 8.43 -15.71 -19.08
N SER A 13 7.23 -15.30 -19.48
CA SER A 13 6.96 -13.91 -19.91
C SER A 13 7.19 -12.89 -18.79
N LEU A 14 6.89 -13.25 -17.53
CA LEU A 14 7.16 -12.40 -16.37
C LEU A 14 8.65 -12.37 -16.06
N PHE A 15 9.33 -13.53 -16.10
CA PHE A 15 10.77 -13.61 -15.91
C PHE A 15 11.53 -12.73 -16.90
N LYS A 16 11.20 -12.79 -18.20
CA LYS A 16 11.81 -11.94 -19.24
C LYS A 16 11.63 -10.45 -18.96
N LYS A 17 10.45 -10.03 -18.51
CA LYS A 17 10.19 -8.63 -18.11
C LYS A 17 11.04 -8.21 -16.91
N ALA A 18 11.15 -9.08 -15.91
CA ALA A 18 11.99 -8.84 -14.74
C ALA A 18 13.46 -8.72 -15.13
N GLU A 19 13.96 -9.57 -16.04
CA GLU A 19 15.34 -9.48 -16.55
C GLU A 19 15.61 -8.13 -17.25
N THR A 20 14.72 -7.69 -18.12
CA THR A 20 14.84 -6.39 -18.80
C THR A 20 14.85 -5.24 -17.80
N LEU A 21 13.98 -5.30 -16.78
CA LEU A 21 13.91 -4.28 -15.73
C LEU A 21 15.17 -4.27 -14.86
N ALA A 22 15.67 -5.43 -14.46
CA ALA A 22 16.90 -5.56 -13.67
C ALA A 22 18.09 -4.94 -14.40
N LYS A 23 18.21 -5.20 -15.72
CA LYS A 23 19.23 -4.58 -16.58
C LYS A 23 19.06 -3.06 -16.64
N LYS A 24 17.83 -2.56 -16.85
CA LYS A 24 17.56 -1.12 -16.93
C LYS A 24 17.89 -0.38 -15.62
N LEU A 25 17.70 -1.04 -14.49
CA LEU A 25 17.98 -0.51 -13.16
C LEU A 25 19.42 -0.79 -12.69
N GLU A 26 20.23 -1.48 -13.50
CA GLU A 26 21.61 -1.87 -13.18
C GLU A 26 21.75 -2.64 -11.85
N ILE A 27 20.76 -3.48 -11.54
CA ILE A 27 20.76 -4.34 -10.35
C ILE A 27 20.76 -5.81 -10.71
N SER A 28 21.24 -6.63 -9.77
CA SER A 28 21.16 -8.08 -9.93
C SER A 28 19.71 -8.56 -9.91
N ARG A 29 19.48 -9.68 -10.58
CA ARG A 29 18.19 -10.37 -10.65
C ARG A 29 17.65 -10.70 -9.27
N SER A 30 18.49 -11.28 -8.41
CA SER A 30 18.14 -11.59 -7.03
C SER A 30 17.77 -10.35 -6.22
N LYS A 31 18.46 -9.23 -6.42
CA LYS A 31 18.13 -7.95 -5.78
C LYS A 31 16.77 -7.42 -6.25
N LEU A 32 16.47 -7.49 -7.55
CA LEU A 32 15.16 -7.09 -8.07
C LEU A 32 14.03 -7.90 -7.41
N PHE A 33 14.18 -9.22 -7.34
CA PHE A 33 13.17 -10.09 -6.71
C PHE A 33 13.01 -9.81 -5.21
N ALA A 34 14.12 -9.59 -4.49
CA ALA A 34 14.08 -9.24 -3.07
C ALA A 34 13.31 -7.93 -2.84
N VAL A 35 13.67 -6.87 -3.57
CA VAL A 35 12.99 -5.56 -3.47
C VAL A 35 11.51 -5.65 -3.84
N ALA A 36 11.17 -6.42 -4.89
CA ALA A 36 9.79 -6.62 -5.27
C ALA A 36 8.99 -7.34 -4.17
N LEU A 37 9.57 -8.35 -3.54
CA LEU A 37 8.94 -9.10 -2.46
C LEU A 37 8.77 -8.25 -1.19
N GLU A 38 9.79 -7.49 -0.79
CA GLU A 38 9.71 -6.55 0.34
C GLU A 38 8.61 -5.52 0.13
N ASN A 39 8.54 -4.94 -1.07
CA ASN A 39 7.50 -3.97 -1.42
C ASN A 39 6.09 -4.60 -1.38
N PHE A 40 5.95 -5.84 -1.85
CA PHE A 40 4.68 -6.54 -1.83
C PHE A 40 4.22 -6.86 -0.41
N ILE A 41 5.13 -7.35 0.45
CA ILE A 41 4.84 -7.62 1.86
C ILE A 41 4.38 -6.34 2.56
N ARG A 42 5.15 -5.25 2.43
CA ARG A 42 4.80 -3.95 3.00
C ARG A 42 3.44 -3.46 2.52
N GLN A 43 3.11 -3.68 1.24
CA GLN A 43 1.80 -3.31 0.70
C GLN A 43 0.66 -4.10 1.37
N GLN A 44 0.86 -5.39 1.66
CA GLN A 44 -0.15 -6.19 2.36
C GLN A 44 -0.30 -5.77 3.82
N GLU A 45 0.82 -5.56 4.53
CA GLU A 45 0.81 -5.06 5.91
C GLU A 45 0.06 -3.73 6.02
N ASN A 46 0.32 -2.80 5.09
CA ASN A 46 -0.39 -1.52 5.03
C ASN A 46 -1.90 -1.69 4.79
N ARG A 47 -2.31 -2.64 3.92
CA ARG A 47 -3.73 -2.94 3.69
C ARG A 47 -4.40 -3.50 4.93
N GLU A 48 -3.73 -4.40 5.64
CA GLU A 48 -4.24 -4.96 6.90
C GLU A 48 -4.35 -3.89 7.99
N LEU A 49 -3.36 -3.03 8.12
CA LEU A 49 -3.41 -1.90 9.04
C LEU A 49 -4.59 -0.98 8.73
N LEU A 50 -4.76 -0.59 7.46
CA LEU A 50 -5.88 0.23 7.03
C LEU A 50 -7.23 -0.45 7.31
N LYS A 51 -7.32 -1.76 7.10
CA LYS A 51 -8.53 -2.53 7.43
C LYS A 51 -8.86 -2.45 8.91
N LYS A 52 -7.88 -2.65 9.80
CA LYS A 52 -8.07 -2.55 11.26
C LYS A 52 -8.51 -1.15 11.69
N ILE A 53 -7.91 -0.11 11.10
CA ILE A 53 -8.32 1.28 11.34
C ILE A 53 -9.79 1.45 10.93
N ASN A 54 -10.14 1.05 9.70
CA ASN A 54 -11.51 1.16 9.22
C ASN A 54 -12.50 0.36 10.06
N GLU A 55 -12.12 -0.81 10.58
CA GLU A 55 -12.97 -1.60 11.49
C GLU A 55 -13.28 -0.83 12.78
N VAL A 56 -12.28 -0.22 13.42
CA VAL A 56 -12.49 0.64 14.60
C VAL A 56 -13.38 1.84 14.27
N TYR A 57 -13.12 2.51 13.15
CA TYR A 57 -13.91 3.67 12.70
C TYR A 57 -15.27 3.29 12.08
N SER A 58 -15.59 2.01 11.91
CA SER A 58 -16.90 1.56 11.41
C SER A 58 -17.89 1.29 12.54
N GLN A 59 -17.42 1.31 13.79
CA GLN A 59 -18.26 1.21 14.96
C GLN A 59 -19.15 2.46 15.08
N VAL A 60 -20.37 2.25 15.58
CA VAL A 60 -21.36 3.32 15.75
C VAL A 60 -20.80 4.38 16.68
N PHE A 61 -20.62 5.58 16.14
CA PHE A 61 -20.13 6.73 16.89
C PHE A 61 -21.17 7.18 17.91
N SER A 62 -20.70 7.70 19.04
CA SER A 62 -21.59 8.38 19.96
C SER A 62 -22.23 9.61 19.28
N PRO A 63 -23.42 10.05 19.72
CA PRO A 63 -24.09 11.21 19.14
C PRO A 63 -23.23 12.49 19.10
N ASP A 64 -22.32 12.65 20.07
CA ASP A 64 -21.39 13.78 20.14
C ASP A 64 -20.28 13.69 19.08
N GLU A 65 -19.78 12.50 18.78
CA GLU A 65 -18.80 12.26 17.71
C GLU A 65 -19.42 12.47 16.32
N GLU A 66 -20.68 12.09 16.15
CA GLU A 66 -21.45 12.32 14.91
C GLU A 66 -21.64 13.82 14.64
N ARG A 67 -21.92 14.60 15.69
CA ARG A 67 -22.07 16.05 15.62
C ARG A 67 -20.76 16.75 15.25
N HIS A 68 -19.64 16.36 15.87
CA HIS A 68 -18.32 16.88 15.54
C HIS A 68 -17.92 16.55 14.10
N ARG A 69 -18.17 15.32 13.63
CA ARG A 69 -17.89 14.92 12.24
C ARG A 69 -18.69 15.73 11.22
N LYS A 70 -19.97 15.99 11.50
CA LYS A 70 -20.81 16.84 10.65
C LYS A 70 -20.23 18.25 10.53
N GLN A 71 -19.81 18.85 11.64
CA GLN A 71 -19.19 20.17 11.66
C GLN A 71 -17.88 20.23 10.85
N ILE A 72 -17.00 19.23 11.01
CA ILE A 72 -15.75 19.14 10.25
C ILE A 72 -16.03 19.01 8.75
N ARG A 73 -16.99 18.16 8.35
CA ARG A 73 -17.38 17.99 6.94
C ARG A 73 -17.97 19.28 6.34
N ASP A 74 -18.81 19.98 7.09
CA ASP A 74 -19.42 21.23 6.65
C ASP A 74 -18.41 22.40 6.58
N TYR A 75 -17.36 22.37 7.39
CA TYR A 75 -16.24 23.30 7.27
C TYR A 75 -15.41 23.01 6.01
N HIS A 76 -14.98 21.75 5.82
CA HIS A 76 -14.20 21.35 4.63
C HIS A 76 -14.93 21.61 3.32
N ARG A 77 -16.26 21.38 3.26
CA ARG A 77 -17.06 21.67 2.06
C ARG A 77 -17.03 23.16 1.71
N ARG A 78 -17.18 24.04 2.70
CA ARG A 78 -17.15 25.49 2.50
C ARG A 78 -15.78 25.98 2.04
N SER A 79 -14.69 25.47 2.64
CA SER A 79 -13.34 25.85 2.21
C SER A 79 -13.01 25.45 0.77
N LEU A 80 -13.61 24.37 0.24
CA LEU A 80 -13.44 23.98 -1.16
C LEU A 80 -14.33 24.79 -2.13
N GLU A 81 -15.44 25.34 -1.62
CA GLU A 81 -16.32 26.26 -2.37
C GLU A 81 -15.71 27.67 -2.47
N ASP A 82 -14.91 28.10 -1.48
CA ASP A 82 -14.22 29.40 -1.45
C ASP A 82 -12.90 29.44 -2.28
N GLU A 83 -12.39 28.29 -2.73
CA GLU A 83 -11.18 28.19 -3.59
C GLU A 83 -11.49 28.23 -5.11
N CYS A 84 -12.72 28.51 -5.52
CA CYS A 84 -13.19 28.60 -6.92
C CYS A 84 -13.68 30.02 -7.25
#